data_AF-A0A937HY82-F1
#
_entry.id   AF-A0A937HY82-F1
#
_cell.length_a   1.000
_cell.length_b   1.000
_cell.length_c   1.000
_cell.angle_alpha   90.00
_cell.angle_beta   90.00
_cell.angle_gamma   90.00
#
_symmetry.space_group_name_H-M   'P 1'
#
loop_
_entity.id
_entity.type
_entity.pdbx_description
1 polymer ?
#
loop_
_entity_poly.entity_id
_entity_poly.type
_entity_poly.pdbx_seq_one_letter_code
_entity_poly.pdbx_strand_id
1 'polypeptide(L)' 'MLIWLSEQLLAIDPGFAVFQYLTLRGILAACTALAISMVVGPYVIERLNQLQIGQTIREEGPQSHLQKAGTPTM' A
#
# COMPACT_ATOMS: atom_id res chain seq x y z
N MET A 1 -8.97 -15.11 3.12
CA MET A 1 -8.07 -16.28 3.02
C MET A 1 -7.41 -16.64 4.36
N LEU A 2 -6.73 -15.73 5.06
CA LEU A 2 -6.03 -16.07 6.32
C LEU A 2 -6.95 -16.56 7.46
N ILE A 3 -8.20 -16.08 7.52
CA ILE A 3 -9.18 -16.53 8.52
C ILE A 3 -9.55 -18.01 8.32
N TRP A 4 -9.84 -18.38 7.08
CA TRP A 4 -10.20 -19.75 6.73
C TRP A 4 -9.05 -20.73 7.05
N LEU A 5 -7.80 -20.32 6.80
CA LEU A 5 -6.63 -21.09 7.20
C LEU A 5 -6.52 -21.18 8.73
N SER A 6 -6.73 -20.08 9.46
CA SER A 6 -6.68 -20.08 10.93
C SER A 6 -7.73 -20.98 11.57
N GLU A 7 -8.92 -21.09 10.98
CA GLU A 7 -9.97 -22.01 11.44
C GLU A 7 -9.56 -23.48 11.29
N GLN A 8 -8.90 -23.82 10.18
CA GLN A 8 -8.37 -25.17 9.95
C GLN A 8 -7.22 -25.52 10.91
N LEU A 9 -6.36 -24.56 11.26
CA LEU A 9 -5.28 -24.76 12.22
C LEU A 9 -5.76 -24.80 13.68
N LEU A 10 -6.90 -24.15 13.98
CA LEU A 10 -7.53 -24.19 15.30
C LEU A 10 -7.91 -25.61 15.73
N ALA A 11 -8.23 -26.47 14.74
CA ALA A 11 -8.54 -27.88 14.97
C ALA A 11 -7.32 -28.70 15.40
N ILE A 12 -6.10 -28.19 15.16
CA ILE A 12 -4.83 -28.85 15.49
C ILE A 12 -4.25 -28.30 16.80
N ASP A 13 -4.30 -26.97 17.00
CA ASP A 13 -3.85 -26.33 18.23
C ASP A 13 -4.73 -25.09 18.57
N PRO A 14 -5.25 -24.98 19.81
CA PRO A 14 -6.09 -23.86 20.22
C PRO A 14 -5.39 -22.48 20.19
N GLY A 15 -4.06 -22.43 20.23
CA GLY A 15 -3.26 -21.21 20.22
C GLY A 15 -3.42 -20.37 18.94
N PHE A 16 -3.88 -20.97 17.84
CA PHE A 16 -4.17 -20.24 16.60
C PHE A 16 -5.40 -19.32 16.69
N ALA A 17 -6.17 -19.36 17.80
CA ALA A 17 -7.26 -18.41 18.09
C ALA A 17 -6.78 -16.96 18.09
N VAL A 18 -5.48 -16.74 18.33
CA VAL A 18 -4.86 -15.40 18.36
C VAL A 18 -5.06 -14.66 17.04
N PHE A 19 -5.15 -15.36 15.91
CA PHE A 19 -5.44 -14.77 14.60
C PHE A 19 -6.90 -14.34 14.43
N GLN A 20 -7.82 -14.67 15.35
CA GLN A 20 -9.19 -14.19 15.33
C GLN A 20 -9.32 -12.79 15.96
N TYR A 21 -8.35 -12.35 16.77
CA TYR A 21 -8.36 -11.01 17.37
C TYR A 21 -8.29 -9.94 16.29
N LEU A 22 -9.28 -9.04 16.29
CA LEU A 22 -9.39 -7.96 15.31
C LEU A 22 -8.16 -7.04 15.32
N THR A 23 -7.63 -6.74 16.51
CA THR A 23 -6.45 -5.87 16.70
C THR A 23 -5.20 -6.47 16.06
N LEU A 24 -4.91 -7.74 16.33
CA LEU A 24 -3.76 -8.43 15.74
C LEU A 24 -3.86 -8.47 14.22
N ARG A 25 -5.05 -8.83 13.69
CA ARG A 25 -5.30 -8.85 12.24
C ARG A 25 -5.08 -7.49 11.61
N GLY A 26 -5.56 -6.43 12.25
CA GLY A 26 -5.36 -5.05 11.79
C GLY A 26 -3.88 -4.67 11.70
N ILE A 27 -3.11 -4.99 12.74
CA ILE A 27 -1.67 -4.73 12.78
C ILE A 27 -0.94 -5.51 11.68
N LEU A 28 -1.19 -6.82 11.56
CA LEU A 28 -0.58 -7.65 10.53
C LEU A 28 -0.95 -7.18 9.11
N ALA A 29 -2.20 -6.76 8.90
CA ALA A 29 -2.65 -6.18 7.63
C ALA A 29 -1.91 -4.87 7.32
N ALA A 30 -1.75 -3.98 8.30
CA ALA A 30 -1.02 -2.73 8.11
C ALA A 30 0.47 -2.98 7.82
N CYS A 31 1.13 -3.88 8.58
CA CYS A 31 2.53 -4.23 8.36
C CYS A 31 2.76 -4.88 6.99
N THR A 32 1.89 -5.79 6.58
CA THR A 32 1.99 -6.44 5.25
C THR A 32 1.73 -5.43 4.13
N ALA A 33 0.73 -4.56 4.26
CA ALA A 33 0.47 -3.49 3.29
C ALA A 33 1.66 -2.53 3.18
N LEU A 34 2.29 -2.16 4.29
CA LEU A 34 3.48 -1.31 4.31
C LEU A 34 4.67 -2.00 3.63
N ALA A 35 4.93 -3.26 3.95
CA ALA A 35 6.01 -4.01 3.32
C ALA A 35 5.81 -4.10 1.80
N ILE A 36 4.59 -4.39 1.36
CA ILE A 36 4.24 -4.45 -0.06
C ILE A 36 4.40 -3.07 -0.71
N SER A 37 3.92 -1.99 -0.08
CA SER A 37 4.01 -0.65 -0.65
C SER A 37 5.45 -0.14 -0.77
N MET A 38 6.33 -0.50 0.16
CA MET A 38 7.75 -0.15 0.07
C MET A 38 8.47 -0.92 -1.05
N VAL A 39 8.10 -2.17 -1.31
CA VAL A 39 8.73 -2.99 -2.36
C VAL A 39 8.17 -2.66 -3.75
N VAL A 40 6.84 -2.53 -3.87
CA VAL A 40 6.15 -2.35 -5.15
C VAL A 40 6.04 -0.86 -5.53
N GLY A 41 6.04 0.05 -4.55
CA GLY A 41 5.91 1.49 -4.76
C GLY A 41 6.90 2.08 -5.76
N PRO A 42 8.22 1.82 -5.65
CA PRO A 42 9.20 2.34 -6.61
C PRO A 42 8.93 1.88 -8.05
N TYR A 43 8.52 0.62 -8.22
CA TYR A 43 8.18 0.08 -9.54
C TYR A 43 6.94 0.77 -10.12
N VAL A 44 5.92 1.04 -9.30
CA VAL A 44 4.72 1.77 -9.73
C VAL A 44 5.06 3.21 -10.11
N ILE A 45 5.87 3.90 -9.31
CA ILE A 45 6.30 5.29 -9.59
C ILE A 45 7.04 5.36 -10.93
N GLU A 46 7.97 4.44 -11.17
CA GLU A 46 8.71 4.38 -12.44
C GLU A 46 7.78 4.13 -13.63
N ARG A 47 6.79 3.25 -13.48
CA ARG A 47 5.79 3.01 -14.55
C ARG A 47 4.91 4.22 -14.82
N LEU A 48 4.49 4.95 -13.78
CA LEU A 48 3.70 6.17 -13.96
C LEU A 48 4.51 7.27 -14.64
N ASN A 49 5.80 7.37 -14.32
CA ASN A 49 6.71 8.30 -14.99
C ASN A 49 6.87 7.96 -16.49
N GLN A 50 7.04 6.67 -16.82
CA GLN A 50 7.14 6.20 -18.22
C GLN A 50 5.87 6.45 -19.03
N LEU A 51 4.70 6.37 -18.40
CA LEU A 51 3.41 6.64 -19.06
C LEU A 51 3.14 8.14 -19.26
N GLN A 52 4.05 9.02 -18.81
CA GLN A 52 3.94 10.48 -18.89
C GLN A 52 2.61 11.02 -18.36
N ILE A 53 2.00 10.34 -17.39
CA ILE A 53 0.82 10.83 -16.67
C ILE A 53 1.34 11.85 -15.65
N GLY A 54 1.77 13.00 -16.14
CA GLY A 54 2.22 14.12 -15.34
C GLY A 54 1.05 15.04 -14.99
N GLN A 55 1.09 15.69 -13.84
CA GLN A 55 0.15 16.77 -13.56
C GLN A 55 0.36 17.91 -14.57
N THR A 56 -0.67 18.26 -15.33
CA THR A 56 -0.70 19.50 -16.11
C THR A 56 -0.79 20.68 -15.14
N ILE A 57 0.33 21.34 -14.89
CA ILE A 57 0.38 22.52 -14.03
C ILE A 57 -0.14 23.72 -14.83
N ARG A 58 -1.09 24.46 -14.25
CA ARG A 58 -1.55 25.73 -14.81
C ARG A 58 -0.48 26.80 -14.60
N GLU A 59 -0.14 27.53 -15.65
CA GLU A 59 0.93 28.54 -15.62
C GLU A 59 0.63 29.74 -14.70
N GLU A 60 -0.65 29.97 -14.34
CA GLU A 60 -1.06 31.07 -13.44
C GLU A 60 -0.93 30.76 -11.94
N GLY A 61 -0.27 29.65 -11.58
CA GLY A 61 -0.08 29.24 -10.18
C GLY A 61 1.08 29.96 -9.45
N PRO A 62 1.14 29.90 -8.11
CA PRO A 62 2.27 30.40 -7.36
C PRO A 62 3.56 29.67 -7.78
N GLN A 63 4.70 30.37 -7.85
CA GLN A 63 5.98 29.78 -8.31
C GLN A 63 6.41 28.53 -7.51
N SER A 64 5.98 28.39 -6.25
CA SER A 64 6.23 27.20 -5.42
C SER A 64 5.55 25.93 -5.96
N HIS A 65 4.47 26.05 -6.74
CA HIS A 65 3.80 24.91 -7.37
C HIS A 65 4.53 24.39 -8.60
N LEU A 66 5.36 25.20 -9.26
CA LEU A 66 6.19 24.78 -10.39
C LEU A 66 7.26 23.76 -9.98
N GLN A 67 7.69 23.75 -8.71
CA GLN A 67 8.64 22.75 -8.21
C GLN A 67 8.09 21.31 -8.22
N LYS A 68 6.76 21.15 -8.32
CA LYS A 68 6.11 19.84 -8.42
C LYS A 68 5.93 19.36 -9.87
N ALA A 69 6.41 20.15 -10.85
CA ALA A 69 6.37 19.80 -12.27
C ALA A 69 7.14 18.49 -12.53
N GLY A 70 6.47 17.53 -13.17
CA GLY A 70 7.05 16.22 -13.46
C GLY A 70 6.82 15.15 -12.39
N THR A 71 6.10 15.44 -11.31
CA THR A 71 5.67 14.38 -10.38
C THR A 71 4.63 13.51 -11.10
N PRO A 72 4.85 12.19 -11.24
CA PRO A 72 3.88 11.31 -11.86
C PRO A 72 2.60 11.26 -10.99
N THR A 73 1.45 11.40 -11.65
CA THR A 73 0.13 11.21 -11.05
C THR A 73 -0.55 10.02 -11.74
N MET A 74 -1.51 9.40 -11.07
CA MET A 74 -2.53 8.59 -11.75
C MET A 74 -3.71 9.47 -12.12
#